data_AF-A0A848TR47-F1
#
_entry.id   AF-A0A848TR47-F1
#
_cell.length_a   1.000
_cell.length_b   1.000
_cell.length_c   1.000
_cell.angle_alpha   90.00
_cell.angle_beta   90.00
_cell.angle_gamma   90.00
#
_symmetry.space_group_name_H-M   'P 1'
#
loop_
_entity.id
_entity.type
_entity.pdbx_description
1 polymer ?
#
loop_
_entity_poly.entity_id
_entity_poly.type
_entity_poly.pdbx_seq_one_letter_code
_entity_poly.pdbx_strand_id
1 'polypeptide(L)'
;DFDQIEMFRRFLLFARDTIRFRKPMDPDIHWSSMSGHISTFIANGGRYDRIFWTEDFNTGMQQVLDALELPHSVDLETMPRFNESEGHAPKRAHPVEEYFDDLSKHLVLEIYKRDFQLFRYDFENPGNPRPTGEIDLDEVHKKLGA
;
A
#
# COMPACT_ATOMS: atom_id res chain seq x y z
N ASP A 1 -11.26 -28.21 4.24
CA ASP A 1 -11.56 -26.80 4.54
C ASP A 1 -10.42 -25.90 4.07
N PHE A 2 -10.73 -24.63 3.79
CA PHE A 2 -9.75 -23.63 3.33
C PHE A 2 -9.07 -22.99 4.54
N ASP A 3 -7.77 -23.25 4.72
CA ASP A 3 -6.96 -22.62 5.77
C ASP A 3 -6.43 -21.26 5.28
N GLN A 4 -7.01 -20.17 5.81
CA GLN A 4 -6.66 -18.81 5.38
C GLN A 4 -5.21 -18.45 5.75
N ILE A 5 -4.71 -18.90 6.91
CA ILE A 5 -3.36 -18.58 7.39
C ILE A 5 -2.34 -19.31 6.53
N GLU A 6 -2.52 -20.60 6.30
CA GLU A 6 -1.62 -21.38 5.45
C GLU A 6 -1.55 -20.80 4.03
N MET A 7 -2.70 -20.45 3.43
CA MET A 7 -2.73 -19.90 2.09
C MET A 7 -2.10 -18.50 2.01
N PHE A 8 -2.30 -17.66 3.01
CA PHE A 8 -1.62 -16.36 3.11
C PHE A 8 -0.10 -16.51 3.14
N ARG A 9 0.43 -17.43 3.95
CA ARG A 9 1.88 -17.63 4.07
C ARG A 9 2.48 -18.20 2.78
N ARG A 10 1.76 -19.11 2.10
CA ARG A 10 2.13 -19.57 0.74
C ARG A 10 2.14 -18.43 -0.27
N PHE A 11 1.15 -17.54 -0.19
CA PHE A 11 1.08 -16.37 -1.05
C PHE A 11 2.25 -15.40 -0.79
N LEU A 12 2.67 -15.18 0.45
CA LEU A 12 3.84 -14.33 0.74
C LEU A 12 5.13 -14.88 0.10
N LEU A 13 5.34 -16.20 0.12
CA LEU A 13 6.47 -16.83 -0.57
C LEU A 13 6.39 -16.60 -2.08
N PHE A 14 5.20 -16.77 -2.66
CA PHE A 14 4.95 -16.48 -4.08
C PHE A 14 5.20 -15.00 -4.42
N ALA A 15 4.69 -14.06 -3.62
CA ALA A 15 4.91 -12.64 -3.81
C ALA A 15 6.40 -12.29 -3.75
N ARG A 16 7.11 -12.78 -2.72
CA ARG A 16 8.57 -12.59 -2.58
C ARG A 16 9.34 -13.17 -3.75
N ASP A 17 8.96 -14.35 -4.23
CA ASP A 17 9.65 -15.01 -5.37
C ASP A 17 9.37 -14.31 -6.71
N THR A 18 8.15 -13.83 -6.95
CA THR A 18 7.84 -13.05 -8.16
C THR A 18 8.57 -11.70 -8.16
N ILE A 19 8.64 -11.01 -7.02
CA ILE A 19 9.36 -9.73 -6.90
C ILE A 19 10.87 -9.93 -7.06
N ARG A 20 11.44 -10.90 -6.35
CA ARG A 20 12.90 -11.06 -6.27
C ARG A 20 13.49 -11.83 -7.44
N PHE A 21 12.80 -12.87 -7.90
CA PHE A 21 13.32 -13.82 -8.87
C PHE A 21 12.55 -13.83 -10.19
N ARG A 22 11.43 -13.09 -10.30
CA ARG A 22 10.53 -13.11 -11.47
C ARG A 22 10.09 -14.53 -11.84
N LYS A 23 9.82 -15.34 -10.81
CA LYS A 23 9.37 -16.72 -10.95
C LYS A 23 8.18 -16.96 -10.02
N PRO A 24 7.18 -17.75 -10.46
CA PRO A 24 7.04 -18.36 -11.79
C PRO A 24 6.61 -17.35 -12.87
N MET A 25 6.39 -16.10 -12.50
CA MET A 25 5.99 -14.99 -13.37
C MET A 25 6.58 -13.67 -12.89
N ASP A 26 6.43 -12.62 -13.70
CA ASP A 26 6.74 -11.25 -13.30
C ASP A 26 5.86 -10.81 -12.11
N PRO A 27 6.38 -9.90 -11.25
CA PRO A 27 5.60 -9.37 -10.14
C PRO A 27 4.42 -8.56 -10.64
N ASP A 28 3.31 -8.67 -9.92
CA ASP A 28 2.10 -7.93 -10.20
C ASP A 28 2.02 -6.67 -9.34
N ILE A 29 1.31 -5.66 -9.84
CA ILE A 29 1.06 -4.39 -9.14
C ILE A 29 0.39 -4.58 -7.77
N HIS A 30 -0.41 -5.65 -7.58
CA HIS A 30 -1.17 -5.89 -6.35
C HIS A 30 -0.32 -6.27 -5.14
N TRP A 31 0.91 -6.74 -5.34
CA TRP A 31 1.82 -7.14 -4.24
C TRP A 31 3.23 -6.56 -4.39
N SER A 32 3.45 -5.67 -5.35
CA SER A 32 4.69 -4.89 -5.41
C SER A 32 4.58 -3.64 -4.54
N SER A 33 5.72 -3.17 -4.05
CA SER A 33 5.77 -2.03 -3.14
C SER A 33 5.34 -0.72 -3.82
N MET A 34 4.62 0.13 -3.07
CA MET A 34 4.22 1.45 -3.54
C MET A 34 5.44 2.34 -3.78
N SER A 35 6.48 2.22 -2.96
CA SER A 35 7.75 2.92 -3.21
C SER A 35 8.37 2.52 -4.56
N GLY A 36 8.25 1.26 -4.97
CA GLY A 36 8.66 0.80 -6.30
C GLY A 36 7.88 1.48 -7.41
N HIS A 37 6.55 1.47 -7.33
CA HIS A 37 5.68 2.08 -8.34
C HIS A 37 5.94 3.56 -8.54
N ILE A 38 5.95 4.33 -7.44
CA ILE A 38 6.10 5.78 -7.53
C ILE A 38 7.54 6.21 -7.84
N SER A 39 8.55 5.36 -7.55
CA SER A 39 9.95 5.69 -7.82
C SER A 39 10.23 5.94 -9.29
N THR A 40 9.55 5.23 -10.20
CA THR A 40 9.76 5.41 -11.64
C THR A 40 9.44 6.83 -12.06
N PHE A 41 8.32 7.40 -11.60
CA PHE A 41 7.96 8.79 -11.91
C PHE A 41 8.98 9.77 -11.32
N ILE A 42 9.38 9.55 -10.06
CA ILE A 42 10.31 10.45 -9.34
C ILE A 42 11.71 10.43 -9.96
N ALA A 43 12.26 9.25 -10.23
CA ALA A 43 13.58 9.08 -10.84
C ALA A 43 13.67 9.68 -12.26
N ASN A 44 12.53 9.86 -12.93
CA ASN A 44 12.45 10.51 -14.24
C ASN A 44 12.15 12.03 -14.13
N GLY A 45 12.36 12.63 -12.97
CA GLY A 45 12.21 14.08 -12.73
C GLY A 45 10.80 14.51 -12.33
N GLY A 46 9.87 13.57 -12.16
CA GLY A 46 8.53 13.84 -11.64
C GLY A 46 8.55 14.24 -10.17
N ARG A 47 7.59 15.08 -9.76
CA ARG A 47 7.37 15.46 -8.37
C ARG A 47 5.89 15.33 -8.04
N TYR A 48 5.60 14.72 -6.91
CA TYR A 48 4.25 14.63 -6.37
C TYR A 48 4.01 15.84 -5.48
N ASP A 49 2.93 16.57 -5.72
CA ASP A 49 2.50 17.65 -4.83
C ASP A 49 1.88 17.11 -3.54
N ARG A 50 1.27 15.92 -3.60
CA ARG A 50 0.61 15.26 -2.48
C ARG A 50 0.70 13.74 -2.56
N ILE A 51 0.83 13.10 -1.41
CA ILE A 51 0.60 11.66 -1.19
C ILE A 51 -0.21 11.58 0.11
N PHE A 52 -1.28 10.78 0.12
CA PHE A 52 -2.14 10.59 1.27
C PHE A 52 -2.61 9.13 1.37
N TRP A 53 -3.10 8.77 2.54
CA TRP A 53 -3.51 7.41 2.86
C TRP A 53 -4.94 7.10 2.43
N THR A 54 -5.19 5.85 2.05
CA THR A 54 -6.53 5.39 1.72
C THR A 54 -7.44 5.32 2.94
N GLU A 55 -6.87 5.12 4.13
CA GLU A 55 -7.58 5.13 5.41
C GLU A 55 -8.12 6.53 5.79
N ASP A 56 -7.67 7.59 5.11
CA ASP A 56 -8.20 8.94 5.22
C ASP A 56 -8.43 9.56 3.82
N PHE A 57 -8.94 8.72 2.91
CA PHE A 57 -9.08 9.05 1.49
C PHE A 57 -9.85 10.36 1.24
N ASN A 58 -11.00 10.54 1.89
CA ASN A 58 -11.83 11.72 1.64
C ASN A 58 -11.10 13.03 1.99
N THR A 59 -10.42 13.07 3.13
CA THR A 59 -9.64 14.24 3.55
C THR A 59 -8.51 14.51 2.57
N GLY A 60 -7.75 13.49 2.20
CA GLY A 60 -6.65 13.65 1.24
C GLY A 60 -7.11 14.04 -0.16
N MET A 61 -8.21 13.45 -0.64
CA MET A 61 -8.79 13.77 -1.93
C MET A 61 -9.37 15.19 -1.96
N GLN A 62 -10.01 15.65 -0.87
CA GLN A 62 -10.50 17.03 -0.79
C GLN A 62 -9.35 18.03 -0.97
N GLN A 63 -8.21 17.78 -0.34
CA GLN A 63 -7.03 18.63 -0.51
C GLN A 63 -6.48 18.66 -1.95
N VAL A 64 -6.67 17.58 -2.72
CA VAL A 64 -6.33 17.56 -4.15
C VAL A 64 -7.33 18.43 -4.92
N LEU A 65 -8.63 18.27 -4.68
CA LEU A 65 -9.67 19.05 -5.35
C LEU A 65 -9.55 20.54 -5.06
N ASP A 66 -9.23 20.92 -3.82
CA ASP A 66 -9.05 22.31 -3.39
C ASP A 66 -7.86 23.00 -4.09
N ALA A 67 -6.88 22.22 -4.55
CA ALA A 67 -5.71 22.73 -5.27
C ALA A 67 -5.95 22.90 -6.78
N LEU A 68 -7.12 22.49 -7.29
CA LEU A 68 -7.44 22.48 -8.71
C LEU A 68 -8.54 23.49 -9.05
N GLU A 69 -8.37 24.18 -10.17
CA GLU A 69 -9.47 24.95 -10.78
C GLU A 69 -10.36 23.99 -11.57
N LEU A 70 -11.47 23.56 -10.97
CA LEU A 70 -12.40 22.61 -11.59
C LEU A 70 -13.52 23.34 -12.35
N PRO A 71 -13.82 22.96 -13.61
CA PRO A 71 -14.97 23.48 -14.34
C PRO A 71 -16.32 23.15 -13.69
N HIS A 72 -16.36 22.04 -12.94
CA HIS A 72 -17.52 21.55 -12.23
C HIS A 72 -17.11 21.14 -10.82
N SER A 73 -17.87 21.56 -9.82
CA SER A 73 -17.63 21.15 -8.43
C SER A 73 -17.83 19.65 -8.27
N VAL A 74 -16.89 19.01 -7.58
CA VAL A 74 -16.95 17.60 -7.22
C VAL A 74 -17.26 17.52 -5.73
N ASP A 75 -18.36 16.85 -5.39
CA ASP A 75 -18.74 16.55 -4.01
C ASP A 75 -18.41 15.08 -3.72
N LEU A 76 -17.47 14.87 -2.81
CA LEU A 76 -16.99 13.53 -2.44
C LEU A 76 -18.03 12.75 -1.61
N GLU A 77 -18.92 13.42 -0.89
CA GLU A 77 -19.92 12.74 -0.06
C GLU A 77 -21.02 12.09 -0.90
N THR A 78 -21.33 12.70 -2.05
CA THR A 78 -22.38 12.22 -2.96
C THR A 78 -21.86 11.35 -4.10
N MET A 79 -20.53 11.19 -4.21
CA MET A 79 -19.92 10.41 -5.28
C MET A 79 -20.22 8.91 -5.14
N PRO A 80 -20.74 8.23 -6.19
CA PRO A 80 -21.00 6.81 -6.13
C PRO A 80 -19.69 6.02 -5.99
N ARG A 81 -19.68 5.07 -5.05
CA ARG A 81 -18.57 4.11 -4.88
C ARG A 81 -18.77 2.93 -5.82
N PHE A 82 -17.68 2.44 -6.38
CA PHE A 82 -17.65 1.25 -7.23
C PHE A 82 -16.47 0.36 -6.83
N ASN A 83 -16.57 -0.95 -7.05
CA ASN A 83 -15.53 -1.95 -6.76
C ASN A 83 -15.06 -1.97 -5.29
N GLU A 84 -15.99 -1.94 -4.32
CA GLU A 84 -15.64 -2.06 -2.91
C GLU A 84 -15.08 -3.46 -2.60
N SER A 85 -13.82 -3.50 -2.16
CA SER A 85 -13.03 -4.73 -2.04
C SER A 85 -13.51 -5.70 -0.95
N GLU A 86 -14.28 -5.22 0.04
CA GLU A 86 -14.72 -6.00 1.20
C GLU A 86 -15.73 -7.12 0.87
N GLY A 87 -16.42 -7.04 -0.28
CA GLY A 87 -17.53 -7.93 -0.63
C GLY A 87 -17.19 -9.14 -1.51
N HIS A 88 -15.98 -9.20 -2.09
CA HIS A 88 -15.67 -10.15 -3.17
C HIS A 88 -14.84 -11.37 -2.73
N ALA A 89 -14.30 -11.36 -1.51
CA ALA A 89 -13.44 -12.41 -0.98
C ALA A 89 -14.06 -13.11 0.24
N PRO A 90 -13.60 -14.33 0.60
CA PRO A 90 -13.99 -14.96 1.86
C PRO A 90 -13.74 -14.02 3.03
N LYS A 91 -14.73 -13.90 3.94
CA LYS A 91 -14.55 -13.10 5.16
C LYS A 91 -13.34 -13.61 5.93
N ARG A 92 -12.54 -12.68 6.43
CA ARG A 92 -11.37 -12.98 7.25
C ARG A 92 -11.79 -13.80 8.48
N ALA A 93 -11.24 -15.00 8.64
CA ALA A 93 -11.62 -15.93 9.71
C ALA A 93 -10.83 -15.69 11.01
N HIS A 94 -9.66 -15.06 10.91
CA HIS A 94 -8.71 -14.84 12.00
C HIS A 94 -8.40 -13.35 12.19
N PRO A 95 -7.95 -12.89 13.38
CA PRO A 95 -7.33 -11.57 13.52
C PRO A 95 -6.08 -11.46 12.64
N VAL A 96 -5.71 -10.23 12.27
CA VAL A 96 -4.63 -9.99 11.28
C VAL A 96 -3.30 -10.54 11.79
N GLU A 97 -3.05 -10.42 13.08
CA GLU A 97 -1.82 -10.82 13.76
C GLU A 97 -1.53 -12.31 13.62
N GLU A 98 -2.56 -13.17 13.57
CA GLU A 98 -2.39 -14.63 13.43
C GLU A 98 -1.81 -15.04 12.07
N TYR A 99 -1.96 -14.19 11.04
CA TYR A 99 -1.40 -14.45 9.72
C TYR A 99 0.14 -14.29 9.70
N PHE A 100 0.70 -13.51 10.62
CA PHE A 100 2.11 -13.11 10.61
C PHE A 100 2.92 -13.79 11.72
N ASP A 101 3.52 -14.93 11.39
CA ASP A 101 4.63 -15.49 12.18
C ASP A 101 5.96 -14.78 11.86
N ASP A 102 7.04 -15.15 12.57
CA ASP A 102 8.36 -14.54 12.39
C ASP A 102 8.86 -14.58 10.94
N LEU A 103 8.64 -15.69 10.24
CA LEU A 103 9.04 -15.83 8.84
C LEU A 103 8.19 -14.90 7.95
N SER A 104 6.88 -14.87 8.15
CA SER A 104 5.97 -14.04 7.37
C SER A 104 6.25 -12.55 7.59
N LYS A 105 6.50 -12.13 8.85
CA LYS A 105 6.97 -10.79 9.19
C LYS A 105 8.27 -10.47 8.46
N HIS A 106 9.24 -11.38 8.47
CA HIS A 106 10.51 -11.19 7.77
C HIS A 106 10.34 -11.00 6.26
N LEU A 107 9.52 -11.82 5.61
CA LEU A 107 9.24 -11.71 4.16
C LEU A 107 8.57 -10.37 3.83
N VAL A 108 7.60 -9.94 4.64
CA VAL A 108 6.90 -8.67 4.48
C VAL A 108 7.88 -7.49 4.67
N LEU A 109 8.79 -7.58 5.62
CA LEU A 109 9.84 -6.58 5.78
C LEU A 109 10.78 -6.56 4.57
N GLU A 110 11.19 -7.71 4.04
CA GLU A 110 12.06 -7.78 2.87
C GLU A 110 11.45 -7.06 1.66
N ILE A 111 10.14 -7.19 1.46
CA ILE A 111 9.41 -6.59 0.34
C ILE A 111 9.08 -5.12 0.60
N TYR A 112 8.59 -4.77 1.79
CA TYR A 112 7.91 -3.49 2.06
C TYR A 112 8.61 -2.60 3.09
N LYS A 113 9.83 -2.92 3.56
CA LYS A 113 10.56 -2.09 4.54
C LYS A 113 10.57 -0.61 4.19
N ARG A 114 10.74 -0.29 2.91
CA ARG A 114 10.79 1.09 2.44
C ARG A 114 9.43 1.78 2.55
N ASP A 115 8.34 1.06 2.29
CA ASP A 115 6.97 1.56 2.39
C ASP A 115 6.62 1.87 3.85
N PHE A 116 6.94 0.96 4.78
CA PHE A 116 6.76 1.20 6.22
C PHE A 116 7.45 2.49 6.67
N GLN A 117 8.68 2.72 6.19
CA GLN A 117 9.47 3.90 6.57
C GLN A 117 8.96 5.19 5.92
N LEU A 118 8.68 5.18 4.63
CA LEU A 118 8.31 6.38 3.87
C LEU A 118 6.86 6.80 4.14
N PHE A 119 5.95 5.84 4.26
CA PHE A 119 4.51 6.08 4.43
C PHE A 119 4.05 5.91 5.88
N ARG A 120 5.02 5.78 6.80
CA ARG A 120 4.84 5.80 8.26
C ARG A 120 3.87 4.72 8.76
N TYR A 121 4.08 3.47 8.39
CA TYR A 121 3.31 2.36 8.96
C TYR A 121 4.11 1.61 10.03
N ASP A 122 3.42 1.07 11.03
CA ASP A 122 4.03 0.25 12.08
C ASP A 122 4.20 -1.20 11.60
N PHE A 123 5.44 -1.58 11.34
CA PHE A 123 5.77 -2.96 10.98
C PHE A 123 5.61 -3.93 12.17
N GLU A 124 5.81 -3.48 13.40
CA GLU A 124 5.82 -4.37 14.56
C GLU A 124 4.43 -4.81 14.99
N ASN A 125 3.41 -4.02 14.63
CA ASN A 125 2.01 -4.31 14.90
C ASN A 125 1.19 -4.48 13.61
N PRO A 126 1.13 -5.70 13.03
CA PRO A 126 0.32 -5.99 11.83
C PRO A 126 -1.17 -5.66 11.99
N GLY A 127 -1.68 -5.64 13.23
CA GLY A 127 -3.06 -5.32 13.54
C GLY A 127 -3.40 -3.84 13.46
N ASN A 128 -2.41 -2.95 13.36
CA ASN A 128 -2.63 -1.51 13.24
C ASN A 128 -2.72 -1.10 11.75
N PRO A 129 -3.92 -0.74 11.25
CA PRO A 129 -4.06 -0.28 9.87
C PRO A 129 -3.72 1.21 9.69
N ARG A 130 -3.41 1.94 10.76
CA ARG A 130 -3.22 3.40 10.70
C ARG A 130 -1.74 3.76 10.61
N PRO A 131 -1.41 4.83 9.87
CA PRO A 131 -0.06 5.38 9.91
C PRO A 131 0.26 5.95 11.30
N THR A 132 1.56 5.99 11.62
CA THR A 132 2.13 6.45 12.88
C THR A 132 2.66 7.88 12.83
N GLY A 133 2.63 8.53 11.65
CA GLY A 133 3.08 9.89 11.47
C GLY A 133 2.84 10.43 10.06
N GLU A 134 3.28 11.66 9.82
CA GLU A 134 3.11 12.36 8.53
C GLU A 134 4.06 11.86 7.43
N ILE A 135 3.59 11.86 6.17
CA ILE A 135 4.44 11.61 4.99
C ILE A 135 5.29 12.84 4.73
N ASP A 136 6.61 12.67 4.76
CA ASP A 136 7.56 13.69 4.35
C ASP A 136 7.82 13.56 2.84
N LEU A 137 7.22 14.45 2.04
CA LEU A 137 7.39 14.44 0.58
C LEU A 137 8.84 14.67 0.16
N ASP A 138 9.58 15.53 0.85
CA ASP A 138 10.99 15.78 0.52
C ASP A 138 11.84 14.53 0.80
N GLU A 139 11.57 13.82 1.89
CA GLU A 139 12.19 12.52 2.16
C GLU A 139 11.85 11.50 1.07
N VAL A 140 10.57 11.41 0.67
CA VAL A 140 10.11 10.51 -0.39
C VAL A 140 10.85 10.79 -1.69
N HIS A 141 10.85 12.04 -2.18
CA HIS A 141 11.54 12.40 -3.43
C HIS A 141 13.04 12.19 -3.34
N LYS A 142 13.67 12.59 -2.24
CA LYS A 142 15.12 12.43 -2.05
C LYS A 142 15.53 10.97 -2.04
N LYS A 143 14.77 10.11 -1.37
CA LYS A 143 15.10 8.69 -1.30
C LYS A 143 14.82 8.02 -2.65
N LEU A 144 13.66 8.28 -3.26
CA LEU A 144 13.19 7.54 -4.45
C LEU A 144 13.71 8.08 -5.79
N GLY A 145 14.25 9.29 -5.83
CA GLY A 145 14.81 9.90 -7.05
C GLY A 145 16.31 9.66 -7.28
N ALA A 146 16.98 8.94 -6.38
CA ALA A 146 18.41 8.63 -6.45
C ALA A 146 18.66 7.22 -7.01
#